data_AF-A0A2H6JAP5-F1
#
_entry.id   AF-A0A2H6JAP5-F1
#
_cell.length_a   1.000
_cell.length_b   1.000
_cell.length_c   1.000
_cell.angle_alpha   90.00
_cell.angle_beta   90.00
_cell.angle_gamma   90.00
#
_symmetry.space_group_name_H-M   'P 1'
#
loop_
_entity.id
_entity.type
_entity.pdbx_description
1 polymer ?
#
loop_
_entity_poly.entity_id
_entity_poly.type
_entity_poly.pdbx_seq_one_letter_code
_entity_poly.pdbx_strand_id
1 'polypeptide(L)'
;MKVNRRGFIKGALATGATVLGPTLVGRTPEALAGGTTVKVGILHSLSGTMAISEIPVKNAELMAIEEINAAGGVMGRRIEPVVVDGASDWPTFAQKARELISRDRVATVFGCWTSASRKAVKPVFEQYNNLLWYPVQYEGNECSQNIIYTGACPNQQIEPAVTWLLKNKGKKFFLVGSDYVFPRTANAIIKGQLKAMGGTLVGEEYAPLGHMEFATIVNKIRQSGADVVFSTINGDSNVAFYKQYASAGLTPEKVPILAVSVAEVEVQGIGPQYCKGHYASWNYFETTETPTNPKFVAEFKKRYGHAQVTDDPIEHGYLNVYLWKLAAEKARSFQPMKVRAVVGTVGFDAPQGKVHVDPANQNLYQVARVGEITDSGMFREVWKSDGPVKPQPYSPYISNMMCDWARGGLVKR
;
A
#
# COMPACT_ATOMS: atom_id res chain seq x y z
N MET A 1 56.21 -30.12 -30.93
CA MET A 1 56.41 -31.17 -31.95
C MET A 1 56.01 -32.50 -31.34
N LYS A 2 55.08 -33.20 -32.01
CA LYS A 2 54.68 -34.61 -31.87
C LYS A 2 53.97 -35.10 -30.58
N VAL A 3 52.70 -35.43 -30.84
CA VAL A 3 51.73 -36.30 -30.16
C VAL A 3 52.17 -37.78 -30.17
N ASN A 4 51.83 -38.57 -29.12
CA ASN A 4 51.12 -39.88 -29.12
C ASN A 4 51.40 -40.67 -27.83
N ARG A 5 50.40 -41.08 -27.04
CA ARG A 5 49.38 -42.17 -27.16
C ARG A 5 49.84 -43.54 -26.61
N ARG A 6 49.05 -43.97 -25.61
CA ARG A 6 48.50 -45.32 -25.36
C ARG A 6 49.43 -46.47 -24.90
N GLY A 7 49.03 -47.07 -23.78
CA GLY A 7 49.04 -48.53 -23.58
C GLY A 7 49.33 -48.91 -22.11
N PHE A 8 48.35 -49.22 -21.25
CA PHE A 8 47.59 -50.47 -21.06
C PHE A 8 48.18 -51.45 -19.99
N ILE A 9 47.34 -51.75 -18.98
CA ILE A 9 47.17 -52.93 -18.09
C ILE A 9 48.13 -53.26 -16.91
N LYS A 10 47.44 -53.65 -15.82
CA LYS A 10 47.74 -54.59 -14.70
C LYS A 10 48.38 -53.89 -13.50
N GLY A 11 47.79 -53.83 -12.30
CA GLY A 11 46.85 -54.73 -11.65
C GLY A 11 47.55 -55.31 -10.42
N ALA A 12 47.33 -54.73 -9.24
CA ALA A 12 47.61 -55.36 -7.94
C ALA A 12 46.84 -54.64 -6.83
N LEU A 13 45.98 -55.40 -6.16
CA LEU A 13 45.34 -55.01 -4.91
C LEU A 13 46.40 -54.84 -3.81
N ALA A 14 46.29 -53.78 -3.02
CA ALA A 14 46.80 -53.72 -1.65
C ALA A 14 45.92 -52.78 -0.82
N THR A 15 45.07 -53.42 0.00
CA THR A 15 44.55 -52.98 1.31
C THR A 15 44.85 -51.54 1.75
N GLY A 16 43.84 -50.66 1.68
CA GLY A 16 43.83 -49.36 2.34
C GLY A 16 42.59 -49.23 3.23
N ALA A 17 42.83 -49.06 4.53
CA ALA A 17 41.82 -49.04 5.58
C ALA A 17 40.71 -48.00 5.35
N THR A 18 39.48 -48.43 5.58
CA THR A 18 38.28 -47.60 5.69
C THR A 18 38.39 -46.65 6.88
N VAL A 19 38.64 -45.36 6.62
CA VAL A 19 38.31 -44.29 7.57
C VAL A 19 37.05 -43.62 7.04
N LEU A 20 35.90 -43.98 7.62
CA LEU A 20 34.65 -43.24 7.49
C LEU A 20 34.82 -41.87 8.16
N GLY A 21 35.33 -40.90 7.39
CA GLY A 21 35.27 -39.49 7.79
C GLY A 21 33.82 -39.01 7.73
N PRO A 22 33.31 -38.31 8.75
CA PRO A 22 31.97 -37.75 8.67
C PRO A 22 31.95 -36.72 7.55
N THR A 23 31.08 -36.96 6.56
CA THR A 23 30.71 -35.98 5.56
C THR A 23 30.16 -34.75 6.27
N LEU A 24 30.95 -33.68 6.25
CA LEU A 24 30.53 -32.32 6.62
C LEU A 24 29.45 -31.89 5.62
N VAL A 25 28.20 -32.29 5.89
CA VAL A 25 27.03 -31.57 5.40
C VAL A 25 27.15 -30.17 5.98
N GLY A 26 27.41 -29.20 5.12
CA GLY A 26 27.49 -27.79 5.47
C GLY A 26 26.18 -27.33 6.10
N ARG A 27 26.10 -27.44 7.43
CA ARG A 27 25.18 -26.64 8.24
C ARG A 27 25.63 -25.19 8.06
N THR A 28 24.85 -24.44 7.29
CA THR A 28 24.81 -22.99 7.43
C THR A 28 24.60 -22.67 8.91
N PRO A 29 25.35 -21.74 9.51
CA PRO A 29 25.14 -21.39 10.90
C PRO A 29 23.73 -20.80 11.03
N GLU A 30 22.88 -21.43 11.83
CA GLU A 30 21.71 -20.77 12.46
C GLU A 30 22.21 -19.71 13.46
N ALA A 31 22.90 -18.69 12.96
CA ALA A 31 23.33 -17.55 13.75
C ALA A 31 22.26 -16.46 13.70
N LEU A 32 21.10 -16.76 14.29
CA LEU A 32 20.20 -15.73 14.80
C LEU A 32 19.58 -16.15 16.15
N ALA A 33 20.19 -17.03 16.93
CA ALA A 33 19.62 -17.53 18.20
C ALA A 33 20.04 -16.75 19.48
N GLY A 34 20.58 -15.53 19.38
CA GLY A 34 21.11 -14.80 20.55
C GLY A 34 20.77 -13.31 20.67
N GLY A 35 19.82 -12.78 19.91
CA GLY A 35 19.44 -11.36 19.98
C GLY A 35 18.16 -11.15 20.80
N THR A 36 18.13 -10.18 21.70
CA THR A 36 16.93 -9.75 22.43
C THR A 36 16.02 -8.85 21.60
N THR A 37 16.52 -8.34 20.46
CA THR A 37 15.78 -7.44 19.57
C THR A 37 15.74 -7.92 18.13
N VAL A 38 14.78 -7.40 17.36
CA VAL A 38 14.67 -7.49 15.90
C VAL A 38 14.41 -6.09 15.35
N LYS A 39 15.25 -5.63 14.42
CA LYS A 39 15.08 -4.31 13.80
C LYS A 39 14.07 -4.37 12.65
N VAL A 40 13.21 -3.37 12.56
CA VAL A 40 12.30 -3.15 11.42
C VAL A 40 12.46 -1.72 10.92
N GLY A 41 12.37 -1.51 9.61
CA GLY A 41 12.42 -0.19 9.02
C GLY A 41 11.04 0.46 8.95
N ILE A 42 11.00 1.77 9.18
CA ILE A 42 9.83 2.61 8.97
C ILE A 42 10.26 3.71 7.98
N LEU A 43 9.75 3.66 6.75
CA LEU A 43 10.17 4.55 5.66
C LEU A 43 8.98 5.32 5.09
N HIS A 44 8.80 6.54 5.57
CA HIS A 44 7.70 7.44 5.25
C HIS A 44 8.23 8.86 5.05
N SER A 45 7.50 9.70 4.33
CA SER A 45 7.77 11.14 4.25
C SER A 45 7.39 11.81 5.57
N LEU A 46 8.39 12.29 6.31
CA LEU A 46 8.22 13.10 7.53
C LEU A 46 8.37 14.60 7.22
N SER A 47 8.80 14.91 5.99
CA SER A 47 8.86 16.24 5.41
C SER A 47 8.41 16.21 3.94
N GLY A 48 8.14 17.40 3.38
CA GLY A 48 7.65 17.57 2.01
C GLY A 48 6.12 17.42 1.87
N THR A 49 5.65 17.46 0.61
CA THR A 49 4.21 17.52 0.22
C THR A 49 3.35 16.37 0.76
N MET A 50 3.95 15.21 1.04
CA MET A 50 3.25 14.04 1.56
C MET A 50 3.29 13.90 3.10
N ALA A 51 3.99 14.78 3.81
CA ALA A 51 4.19 14.64 5.26
C ALA A 51 2.88 14.61 6.06
N ILE A 52 1.86 15.38 5.62
CA ILE A 52 0.53 15.40 6.24
C ILE A 52 -0.12 14.01 6.25
N SER A 53 0.07 13.25 5.17
CA SER A 53 -0.54 11.92 5.00
C SER A 53 0.33 10.81 5.58
N GLU A 54 1.66 10.92 5.50
CA GLU A 54 2.57 9.81 5.85
C GLU A 54 2.97 9.78 7.34
N ILE A 55 2.98 10.92 8.05
CA ILE A 55 3.31 10.96 9.49
C ILE A 55 2.31 10.14 10.34
N PRO A 56 0.98 10.25 10.14
CA PRO A 56 0.01 9.45 10.87
C PRO A 56 0.14 7.94 10.63
N VAL A 57 0.52 7.52 9.42
CA VAL A 57 0.77 6.10 9.09
C VAL A 57 1.95 5.57 9.91
N LYS A 58 3.07 6.31 9.93
CA LYS A 58 4.22 6.01 10.78
C LYS A 58 3.82 5.95 12.26
N ASN A 59 2.93 6.82 12.73
CA ASN A 59 2.43 6.77 14.11
C ASN A 59 1.67 5.46 14.39
N ALA A 60 0.78 5.04 13.50
CA ALA A 60 0.05 3.78 13.66
C ALA A 60 0.95 2.54 13.65
N GLU A 61 1.99 2.52 12.81
CA GLU A 61 3.00 1.46 12.82
C GLU A 61 3.76 1.41 14.16
N LEU A 62 4.18 2.57 14.68
CA LEU A 62 4.84 2.65 15.99
C LEU A 62 3.91 2.19 17.13
N MET A 63 2.63 2.57 17.09
CA MET A 63 1.63 2.10 18.04
C MET A 63 1.50 0.57 18.03
N ALA A 64 1.39 -0.05 16.85
CA ALA A 64 1.33 -1.50 16.73
C ALA A 64 2.59 -2.18 17.28
N ILE A 65 3.77 -1.60 17.00
CA ILE A 65 5.07 -2.09 17.50
C ILE A 65 5.11 -2.03 19.03
N GLU A 66 4.66 -0.93 19.64
CA GLU A 66 4.58 -0.77 21.10
C GLU A 66 3.66 -1.81 21.74
N GLU A 67 2.48 -2.02 21.18
CA GLU A 67 1.51 -3.01 21.66
C GLU A 67 2.06 -4.43 21.59
N ILE A 68 2.72 -4.79 20.48
CA ILE A 68 3.37 -6.09 20.31
C ILE A 68 4.52 -6.25 21.32
N ASN A 69 5.34 -5.22 21.50
CA ASN A 69 6.43 -5.26 22.47
C ASN A 69 5.94 -5.41 23.92
N ALA A 70 4.87 -4.71 24.28
CA ALA A 70 4.23 -4.84 25.59
C ALA A 70 3.67 -6.25 25.82
N ALA A 71 3.28 -6.95 24.75
CA ALA A 71 2.83 -8.35 24.78
C ALA A 71 3.97 -9.39 24.71
N GLY A 72 5.23 -8.98 24.89
CA GLY A 72 6.39 -9.88 24.87
C GLY A 72 7.13 -9.98 23.53
N GLY A 73 6.77 -9.13 22.56
CA GLY A 73 7.44 -9.03 21.27
C GLY A 73 7.04 -10.14 20.29
N VAL A 74 7.95 -10.47 19.38
CA VAL A 74 7.76 -11.52 18.36
C VAL A 74 8.73 -12.64 18.65
N MET A 75 8.23 -13.85 18.93
CA MET A 75 9.07 -15.00 19.33
C MET A 75 10.06 -14.64 20.47
N GLY A 76 9.61 -13.84 21.44
CA GLY A 76 10.41 -13.38 22.58
C GLY A 76 11.40 -12.25 22.29
N ARG A 77 11.37 -11.66 21.08
CA ARG A 77 12.23 -10.52 20.71
C ARG A 77 11.45 -9.22 20.66
N ARG A 78 12.01 -8.18 21.25
CA ARG A 78 11.49 -6.82 21.15
C ARG A 78 11.75 -6.26 19.75
N ILE A 79 10.73 -5.70 19.11
CA ILE A 79 10.84 -4.97 17.85
C ILE A 79 11.50 -3.60 18.13
N GLU A 80 12.53 -3.28 17.38
CA GLU A 80 13.26 -2.00 17.41
C GLU A 80 13.04 -1.27 16.07
N PRO A 81 12.18 -0.24 16.02
CA PRO A 81 11.93 0.50 14.79
C PRO A 81 13.10 1.43 14.44
N VAL A 82 13.51 1.42 13.18
CA VAL A 82 14.45 2.39 12.59
C VAL A 82 13.65 3.30 11.65
N VAL A 83 13.36 4.50 12.12
CA VAL A 83 12.55 5.49 11.39
C VAL A 83 13.45 6.37 10.53
N VAL A 84 13.12 6.51 9.25
CA VAL A 84 13.85 7.35 8.30
C VAL A 84 12.89 8.17 7.45
N ASP A 85 13.27 9.42 7.18
CA ASP A 85 12.50 10.35 6.36
C ASP A 85 12.78 10.14 4.87
N GLY A 86 11.72 9.87 4.10
CA GLY A 86 11.74 9.82 2.63
C GLY A 86 11.60 11.18 1.94
N ALA A 87 11.26 12.23 2.69
CA ALA A 87 11.20 13.64 2.28
C ALA A 87 10.33 13.94 1.05
N SER A 88 9.35 13.09 0.74
CA SER A 88 8.58 13.13 -0.53
C SER A 88 9.47 13.05 -1.79
N ASP A 89 10.69 12.53 -1.68
CA ASP A 89 11.69 12.46 -2.75
C ASP A 89 12.05 11.01 -3.09
N TRP A 90 11.76 10.59 -4.31
CA TRP A 90 11.75 9.17 -4.68
C TRP A 90 13.17 8.57 -4.70
N PRO A 91 14.21 9.28 -5.18
CA PRO A 91 15.60 8.88 -4.98
C PRO A 91 15.99 8.72 -3.50
N THR A 92 15.57 9.65 -2.63
CA THR A 92 15.80 9.56 -1.18
C THR A 92 15.16 8.29 -0.61
N PHE A 93 13.92 7.96 -0.99
CA PHE A 93 13.29 6.68 -0.61
C PHE A 93 14.16 5.47 -0.99
N ALA A 94 14.65 5.40 -2.23
CA ALA A 94 15.50 4.30 -2.68
C ALA A 94 16.84 4.22 -1.92
N GLN A 95 17.46 5.38 -1.63
CA GLN A 95 18.66 5.47 -0.81
C GLN A 95 18.39 4.96 0.62
N LYS A 96 17.35 5.46 1.28
CA LYS A 96 17.00 5.10 2.66
C LYS A 96 16.59 3.64 2.78
N ALA A 97 15.85 3.09 1.81
CA ALA A 97 15.57 1.65 1.75
C ALA A 97 16.86 0.82 1.72
N ARG A 98 17.85 1.22 0.91
CA ARG A 98 19.15 0.53 0.84
C ARG A 98 19.92 0.62 2.16
N GLU A 99 19.92 1.78 2.80
CA GLU A 99 20.55 1.97 4.11
C GLU A 99 19.90 1.09 5.19
N LEU A 100 18.57 1.09 5.28
CA LEU A 100 17.81 0.26 6.22
C LEU A 100 18.17 -1.23 6.07
N ILE A 101 18.23 -1.71 4.84
CA ILE A 101 18.48 -3.13 4.56
C ILE A 101 19.95 -3.50 4.77
N SER A 102 20.88 -2.72 4.21
CA SER A 102 22.31 -3.10 4.16
C SER A 102 23.10 -2.67 5.40
N ARG A 103 22.84 -1.48 5.94
CA ARG A 103 23.51 -0.93 7.13
C ARG A 103 22.78 -1.34 8.40
N ASP A 104 21.48 -1.05 8.48
CA ASP A 104 20.71 -1.21 9.72
C ASP A 104 20.21 -2.65 9.91
N ARG A 105 20.31 -3.48 8.85
CA ARG A 105 20.00 -4.92 8.83
C ARG A 105 18.58 -5.22 9.33
N VAL A 106 17.62 -4.41 8.89
CA VAL A 106 16.21 -4.60 9.25
C VAL A 106 15.64 -5.89 8.66
N ALA A 107 14.78 -6.56 9.42
CA ALA A 107 14.11 -7.80 9.01
C ALA A 107 12.99 -7.56 7.97
N THR A 108 12.44 -6.36 7.93
CA THR A 108 11.43 -5.91 6.97
C THR A 108 11.34 -4.38 7.02
N VAL A 109 10.63 -3.77 6.07
CA VAL A 109 10.31 -2.35 6.08
C VAL A 109 8.80 -2.16 5.92
N PHE A 110 8.21 -1.30 6.74
CA PHE A 110 6.88 -0.74 6.57
C PHE A 110 7.04 0.66 5.99
N GLY A 111 6.33 0.98 4.90
CA GLY A 111 6.57 2.28 4.29
C GLY A 111 6.03 2.49 2.89
N CYS A 112 6.40 3.68 2.40
CA CYS A 112 5.98 4.32 1.16
C CYS A 112 4.51 4.70 1.14
N TRP A 113 4.22 5.76 0.39
CA TRP A 113 2.88 6.16 0.03
C TRP A 113 2.71 6.26 -1.48
N THR A 114 3.46 7.14 -2.13
CA THR A 114 3.29 7.33 -3.57
C THR A 114 3.74 6.07 -4.32
N SER A 115 3.00 5.67 -5.36
CA SER A 115 3.45 4.58 -6.24
C SER A 115 4.83 4.84 -6.85
N ALA A 116 5.22 6.10 -6.95
CA ALA A 116 6.53 6.48 -7.42
C ALA A 116 7.66 6.16 -6.43
N SER A 117 7.49 6.44 -5.14
CA SER A 117 8.44 6.00 -4.12
C SER A 117 8.48 4.48 -4.03
N ARG A 118 7.31 3.80 -4.09
CA ARG A 118 7.24 2.32 -4.16
C ARG A 118 8.06 1.76 -5.33
N LYS A 119 7.88 2.29 -6.55
CA LYS A 119 8.62 1.85 -7.73
C LYS A 119 10.12 2.14 -7.62
N ALA A 120 10.51 3.23 -6.96
CA ALA A 120 11.92 3.57 -6.72
C ALA A 120 12.59 2.58 -5.74
N VAL A 121 11.87 2.14 -4.70
CA VAL A 121 12.42 1.20 -3.71
C VAL A 121 12.34 -0.26 -4.15
N LYS A 122 11.34 -0.64 -4.96
CA LYS A 122 11.13 -2.01 -5.45
C LYS A 122 12.41 -2.74 -5.88
N PRO A 123 13.25 -2.20 -6.79
CA PRO A 123 14.47 -2.90 -7.22
C PRO A 123 15.47 -3.12 -6.07
N VAL A 124 15.47 -2.27 -5.05
CA VAL A 124 16.30 -2.47 -3.85
C VAL A 124 15.80 -3.69 -3.07
N PHE A 125 14.49 -3.77 -2.81
CA PHE A 125 13.92 -4.90 -2.07
C PHE A 125 14.11 -6.24 -2.81
N GLU A 126 13.96 -6.24 -4.15
CA GLU A 126 14.22 -7.41 -4.99
C GLU A 126 15.70 -7.81 -5.00
N GLN A 127 16.61 -6.85 -5.12
CA GLN A 127 18.06 -7.12 -5.11
C GLN A 127 18.52 -7.74 -3.78
N TYR A 128 18.00 -7.25 -2.64
CA TYR A 128 18.43 -7.70 -1.32
C TYR A 128 17.57 -8.82 -0.72
N ASN A 129 16.57 -9.33 -1.46
CA ASN A 129 15.60 -10.32 -0.97
C ASN A 129 14.97 -9.92 0.38
N ASN A 130 14.62 -8.64 0.52
CA ASN A 130 13.92 -8.13 1.70
C ASN A 130 12.42 -7.90 1.38
N LEU A 131 11.61 -7.58 2.39
CA LEU A 131 10.18 -7.34 2.26
C LEU A 131 9.81 -5.90 2.61
N LEU A 132 9.07 -5.28 1.68
CA LEU A 132 8.29 -4.07 1.90
C LEU A 132 6.83 -4.44 2.20
N TRP A 133 6.25 -3.81 3.21
CA TRP A 133 4.81 -3.82 3.47
C TRP A 133 4.25 -2.45 3.10
N TYR A 134 3.40 -2.42 2.07
CA TYR A 134 2.94 -1.21 1.42
C TYR A 134 1.47 -0.92 1.80
N PRO A 135 1.21 0.11 2.62
CA PRO A 135 -0.06 0.28 3.34
C PRO A 135 -1.13 1.09 2.60
N VAL A 136 -0.98 1.36 1.30
CA VAL A 136 -1.82 2.36 0.63
C VAL A 136 -2.27 1.86 -0.75
N GLN A 137 -3.41 2.34 -1.22
CA GLN A 137 -3.95 2.04 -2.54
C GLN A 137 -2.93 2.33 -3.65
N TYR A 138 -3.07 1.62 -4.77
CA TYR A 138 -2.23 1.85 -5.94
C TYR A 138 -2.93 1.54 -7.26
N GLU A 139 -2.19 1.79 -8.34
CA GLU A 139 -2.68 1.70 -9.70
C GLU A 139 -2.79 0.27 -10.23
N GLY A 140 -2.35 -0.72 -9.47
CA GLY A 140 -2.16 -2.08 -9.98
C GLY A 140 -0.93 -2.17 -10.90
N ASN A 141 -1.02 -3.05 -11.88
CA ASN A 141 -0.02 -3.35 -12.90
C ASN A 141 1.38 -3.68 -12.34
N GLU A 142 1.43 -4.29 -11.16
CA GLU A 142 2.67 -4.67 -10.49
C GLU A 142 2.52 -6.05 -9.84
N CYS A 143 3.58 -6.84 -9.93
CA CYS A 143 3.70 -8.18 -9.36
C CYS A 143 5.14 -8.31 -8.86
N SER A 144 5.34 -8.27 -7.54
CA SER A 144 6.67 -8.42 -6.92
C SER A 144 6.60 -9.43 -5.79
N GLN A 145 7.61 -10.31 -5.68
CA GLN A 145 7.73 -11.23 -4.56
C GLN A 145 8.16 -10.52 -3.28
N ASN A 146 8.68 -9.31 -3.39
CA ASN A 146 9.33 -8.59 -2.30
C ASN A 146 8.45 -7.47 -1.71
N ILE A 147 7.20 -7.37 -2.16
CA ILE A 147 6.24 -6.37 -1.67
C ILE A 147 4.95 -7.09 -1.28
N ILE A 148 4.50 -6.87 -0.04
CA ILE A 148 3.16 -7.22 0.41
C ILE A 148 2.29 -5.97 0.27
N TYR A 149 1.29 -6.04 -0.59
CA TYR A 149 0.41 -4.91 -0.92
C TYR A 149 -0.84 -5.03 -0.08
N THR A 150 -0.99 -4.17 0.94
CA THR A 150 -2.17 -4.23 1.80
C THR A 150 -3.20 -3.18 1.51
N GLY A 151 -2.82 -2.08 0.87
CA GLY A 151 -3.80 -1.15 0.31
C GLY A 151 -4.46 -1.67 -0.97
N ALA A 152 -5.54 -1.00 -1.37
CA ALA A 152 -6.43 -1.44 -2.42
C ALA A 152 -5.78 -1.59 -3.81
N CYS A 153 -6.13 -2.67 -4.51
CA CYS A 153 -6.07 -2.73 -5.98
C CYS A 153 -7.19 -1.86 -6.61
N PRO A 154 -7.09 -1.51 -7.90
CA PRO A 154 -8.13 -0.74 -8.58
C PRO A 154 -9.54 -1.37 -8.49
N ASN A 155 -9.64 -2.70 -8.58
CA ASN A 155 -10.91 -3.43 -8.48
C ASN A 155 -11.54 -3.42 -7.07
N GLN A 156 -10.80 -2.93 -6.06
CA GLN A 156 -11.20 -2.86 -4.66
C GLN A 156 -11.51 -1.43 -4.20
N GLN A 157 -11.35 -0.42 -5.07
CA GLN A 157 -11.59 0.98 -4.75
C GLN A 157 -12.06 1.78 -5.98
N ILE A 158 -11.19 2.03 -6.95
CA ILE A 158 -11.46 2.87 -8.13
C ILE A 158 -12.64 2.31 -8.95
N GLU A 159 -12.58 1.04 -9.34
CA GLU A 159 -13.58 0.43 -10.22
C GLU A 159 -15.00 0.38 -9.58
N PRO A 160 -15.16 -0.05 -8.31
CA PRO A 160 -16.46 0.04 -7.64
C PRO A 160 -16.92 1.50 -7.45
N ALA A 161 -16.02 2.45 -7.17
CA ALA A 161 -16.38 3.86 -7.04
C ALA A 161 -16.93 4.45 -8.35
N VAL A 162 -16.28 4.17 -9.49
CA VAL A 162 -16.79 4.58 -10.82
C VAL A 162 -18.15 3.95 -11.09
N THR A 163 -18.32 2.67 -10.78
CA THR A 163 -19.61 1.96 -10.93
C THR A 163 -20.69 2.63 -10.09
N TRP A 164 -20.37 3.00 -8.86
CA TRP A 164 -21.30 3.67 -7.96
C TRP A 164 -21.69 5.06 -8.47
N LEU A 165 -20.72 5.86 -8.95
CA LEU A 165 -20.98 7.18 -9.53
C LEU A 165 -21.89 7.12 -10.76
N LEU A 166 -21.63 6.18 -11.67
CA LEU A 166 -22.45 5.97 -12.88
C LEU A 166 -23.90 5.62 -12.56
N LYS A 167 -24.14 4.91 -11.45
CA LYS A 167 -25.48 4.51 -10.99
C LYS A 167 -26.21 5.62 -10.23
N ASN A 168 -25.48 6.43 -9.45
CA ASN A 168 -26.08 7.28 -8.43
C ASN A 168 -25.91 8.80 -8.65
N LYS A 169 -24.92 9.23 -9.44
CA LYS A 169 -24.55 10.65 -9.54
C LYS A 169 -24.59 11.19 -10.95
N GLY A 170 -24.03 10.48 -11.94
CA GLY A 170 -24.05 10.96 -13.31
C GLY A 170 -23.14 10.18 -14.24
N LYS A 171 -23.16 10.55 -15.52
CA LYS A 171 -22.44 9.84 -16.58
C LYS A 171 -21.29 10.65 -17.19
N LYS A 172 -21.23 11.96 -16.97
CA LYS A 172 -20.17 12.85 -17.49
C LYS A 172 -19.12 13.10 -16.43
N PHE A 173 -17.92 12.59 -16.65
CA PHE A 173 -16.80 12.62 -15.71
C PHE A 173 -15.76 13.63 -16.15
N PHE A 174 -15.32 14.47 -15.22
CA PHE A 174 -14.07 15.20 -15.33
C PHE A 174 -13.02 14.53 -14.45
N LEU A 175 -11.85 14.22 -15.00
CA LEU A 175 -10.74 13.62 -14.24
C LEU A 175 -9.72 14.70 -13.89
N VAL A 176 -9.29 14.73 -12.64
CA VAL A 176 -8.20 15.61 -12.19
C VAL A 176 -7.24 14.83 -11.31
N GLY A 177 -5.93 14.98 -11.52
CA GLY A 177 -4.94 14.22 -10.75
C GLY A 177 -3.60 14.91 -10.61
N SER A 178 -2.78 14.39 -9.69
CA SER A 178 -1.37 14.79 -9.61
C SER A 178 -0.56 14.13 -10.75
N ASP A 179 0.41 14.82 -11.33
CA ASP A 179 1.12 14.34 -12.52
C ASP A 179 2.24 13.34 -12.18
N TYR A 180 1.85 12.11 -11.84
CA TYR A 180 2.76 10.98 -11.66
C TYR A 180 2.08 9.64 -11.96
N VAL A 181 2.79 8.53 -11.74
CA VAL A 181 2.37 7.20 -12.22
C VAL A 181 1.00 6.74 -11.71
N PHE A 182 0.64 7.01 -10.44
CA PHE A 182 -0.64 6.54 -9.90
C PHE A 182 -1.83 7.21 -10.61
N PRO A 183 -1.98 8.55 -10.62
CA PRO A 183 -3.11 9.20 -11.26
C PRO A 183 -3.20 8.91 -12.77
N ARG A 184 -2.07 8.86 -13.47
CA ARG A 184 -2.03 8.55 -14.90
C ARG A 184 -2.58 7.15 -15.20
N THR A 185 -2.17 6.13 -14.45
CA THR A 185 -2.65 4.76 -14.65
C THR A 185 -4.07 4.57 -14.12
N ALA A 186 -4.41 5.13 -12.96
CA ALA A 186 -5.77 5.14 -12.42
C ALA A 186 -6.76 5.76 -13.41
N ASN A 187 -6.46 6.93 -13.97
CA ASN A 187 -7.31 7.60 -14.94
C ASN A 187 -7.40 6.83 -16.27
N ALA A 188 -6.37 6.08 -16.67
CA ALA A 188 -6.46 5.17 -17.81
C ALA A 188 -7.46 4.03 -17.57
N ILE A 189 -7.47 3.45 -16.37
CA ILE A 189 -8.45 2.43 -15.94
C ILE A 189 -9.86 3.02 -15.96
N ILE A 190 -10.04 4.18 -15.34
CA ILE A 190 -11.34 4.89 -15.28
C ILE A 190 -11.85 5.15 -16.71
N LYS A 191 -11.01 5.65 -17.62
CA LYS A 191 -11.41 5.87 -19.03
C LYS A 191 -11.85 4.59 -19.72
N GLY A 192 -11.12 3.49 -19.53
CA GLY A 192 -11.50 2.18 -20.07
C GLY A 192 -12.84 1.69 -19.51
N GLN A 193 -13.07 1.87 -18.22
CA GLN A 193 -14.32 1.51 -17.56
C GLN A 193 -15.49 2.38 -18.00
N LEU A 194 -15.33 3.72 -18.08
CA LEU A 194 -16.35 4.63 -18.57
C LEU A 194 -16.79 4.23 -19.99
N LYS A 195 -15.85 3.93 -20.88
CA LYS A 195 -16.15 3.44 -22.23
C LYS A 195 -16.96 2.15 -22.21
N ALA A 196 -16.62 1.21 -21.33
CA ALA A 196 -17.32 -0.08 -21.21
C ALA A 196 -18.73 0.04 -20.61
N MET A 197 -18.96 1.06 -19.77
CA MET A 197 -20.20 1.20 -18.98
C MET A 197 -21.10 2.36 -19.44
N GLY A 198 -20.80 2.97 -20.58
CA GLY A 198 -21.60 4.06 -21.15
C GLY A 198 -21.47 5.41 -20.41
N GLY A 199 -20.33 5.63 -19.74
CA GLY A 199 -19.91 6.93 -19.23
C GLY A 199 -19.23 7.77 -20.32
N THR A 200 -19.15 9.08 -20.09
CA THR A 200 -18.54 10.06 -20.99
C THR A 200 -17.46 10.83 -20.25
N LEU A 201 -16.25 10.89 -20.82
CA LEU A 201 -15.20 11.78 -20.35
C LEU A 201 -15.41 13.17 -20.95
N VAL A 202 -15.50 14.20 -20.11
CA VAL A 202 -15.67 15.60 -20.56
C VAL A 202 -14.46 16.48 -20.29
N GLY A 203 -13.43 15.95 -19.63
CA GLY A 203 -12.15 16.62 -19.41
C GLY A 203 -11.21 15.77 -18.57
N GLU A 204 -9.91 16.01 -18.73
CA GLU A 204 -8.84 15.36 -17.99
C GLU A 204 -7.68 16.34 -17.82
N GLU A 205 -7.32 16.66 -16.58
CA GLU A 205 -6.24 17.61 -16.28
C GLU A 205 -5.31 17.07 -15.21
N TYR A 206 -4.04 17.50 -15.27
CA TYR A 206 -3.03 17.12 -14.31
C TYR A 206 -2.26 18.33 -13.81
N ALA A 207 -1.90 18.29 -12.52
CA ALA A 207 -1.02 19.27 -11.90
C ALA A 207 0.17 18.56 -11.25
N PRO A 208 1.39 19.13 -11.22
CA PRO A 208 2.50 18.54 -10.49
C PRO A 208 2.16 18.26 -9.02
N LEU A 209 2.85 17.31 -8.38
CA LEU A 209 2.77 17.14 -6.92
C LEU A 209 3.23 18.45 -6.22
N GLY A 210 2.54 18.82 -5.14
CA GLY A 210 2.79 20.09 -4.44
C GLY A 210 2.30 21.34 -5.19
N HIS A 211 1.58 21.19 -6.30
CA HIS A 211 0.98 22.32 -7.01
C HIS A 211 -0.17 22.95 -6.20
N MET A 212 -0.25 24.28 -6.20
CA MET A 212 -1.21 25.04 -5.39
C MET A 212 -2.17 25.93 -6.21
N GLU A 213 -1.97 26.09 -7.51
CA GLU A 213 -2.72 27.05 -8.34
C GLU A 213 -3.76 26.35 -9.25
N PHE A 214 -4.91 25.98 -8.69
CA PHE A 214 -5.94 25.20 -9.38
C PHE A 214 -6.99 26.01 -10.15
N ALA A 215 -6.97 27.34 -10.13
CA ALA A 215 -8.01 28.20 -10.71
C ALA A 215 -8.30 27.88 -12.18
N THR A 216 -7.27 27.62 -12.98
CA THR A 216 -7.42 27.24 -14.40
C THR A 216 -8.13 25.90 -14.56
N ILE A 217 -7.74 24.88 -13.78
CA ILE A 217 -8.37 23.55 -13.81
C ILE A 217 -9.83 23.64 -13.34
N VAL A 218 -10.09 24.39 -12.25
CA VAL A 218 -11.44 24.62 -11.73
C VAL A 218 -12.32 25.32 -12.77
N ASN A 219 -11.80 26.31 -13.51
CA ASN A 219 -12.56 26.94 -14.59
C ASN A 219 -12.88 25.97 -15.74
N LYS A 220 -11.97 25.06 -16.09
CA LYS A 220 -12.24 24.00 -17.07
C LYS A 220 -13.36 23.06 -16.57
N ILE A 221 -13.34 22.67 -15.29
CA ILE A 221 -14.43 21.88 -14.68
C ILE A 221 -15.77 22.60 -14.79
N ARG A 222 -15.83 23.91 -14.50
CA ARG A 222 -17.07 24.70 -14.61
C ARG A 222 -17.65 24.72 -16.03
N GLN A 223 -16.78 24.72 -17.04
CA GLN A 223 -17.16 24.83 -18.44
C GLN A 223 -17.43 23.47 -19.11
N SER A 224 -16.99 22.37 -18.51
CA SER A 224 -17.04 21.05 -19.15
C SER A 224 -18.43 20.41 -19.17
N GLY A 225 -19.37 20.90 -18.35
CA GLY A 225 -20.67 20.25 -18.14
C GLY A 225 -20.55 18.87 -17.51
N ALA A 226 -19.56 18.67 -16.64
CA ALA A 226 -19.38 17.43 -15.89
C ALA A 226 -20.52 17.24 -14.88
N ASP A 227 -20.97 16.00 -14.73
CA ASP A 227 -21.87 15.62 -13.64
C ASP A 227 -21.05 15.36 -12.37
N VAL A 228 -19.83 14.82 -12.52
CA VAL A 228 -18.95 14.47 -11.39
C VAL A 228 -17.49 14.77 -11.71
N VAL A 229 -16.71 15.12 -10.68
CA VAL A 229 -15.25 15.15 -10.73
C VAL A 229 -14.71 13.90 -10.03
N PHE A 230 -13.85 13.16 -10.71
CA PHE A 230 -13.07 12.10 -10.09
C PHE A 230 -11.66 12.61 -9.80
N SER A 231 -11.29 12.70 -8.53
CA SER A 231 -10.01 13.26 -8.09
C SER A 231 -9.02 12.17 -7.69
N THR A 232 -7.84 12.24 -8.31
CA THR A 232 -6.62 11.49 -7.98
C THR A 232 -5.49 12.44 -7.56
N ILE A 233 -5.83 13.63 -7.06
CA ILE A 233 -4.88 14.59 -6.46
C ILE A 233 -4.40 14.05 -5.11
N ASN A 234 -3.11 14.18 -4.83
CA ASN A 234 -2.48 13.69 -3.59
C ASN A 234 -1.85 14.83 -2.78
N GLY A 235 -1.66 14.56 -1.48
CA GLY A 235 -0.92 15.43 -0.56
C GLY A 235 -1.59 16.78 -0.31
N ASP A 236 -0.76 17.75 0.07
CA ASP A 236 -1.17 19.12 0.37
C ASP A 236 -1.91 19.84 -0.78
N SER A 237 -1.72 19.43 -2.04
CA SER A 237 -2.45 19.94 -3.20
C SER A 237 -3.97 19.80 -3.07
N ASN A 238 -4.47 18.82 -2.32
CA ASN A 238 -5.91 18.69 -2.05
C ASN A 238 -6.48 19.91 -1.31
N VAL A 239 -5.72 20.51 -0.39
CA VAL A 239 -6.14 21.71 0.36
C VAL A 239 -6.40 22.87 -0.59
N ALA A 240 -5.47 23.13 -1.52
CA ALA A 240 -5.61 24.19 -2.49
C ALA A 240 -6.76 23.91 -3.48
N PHE A 241 -6.86 22.68 -3.99
CA PHE A 241 -7.89 22.30 -4.95
C PHE A 241 -9.31 22.49 -4.38
N TYR A 242 -9.63 21.92 -3.21
CA TYR A 242 -10.97 22.01 -2.63
C TYR A 242 -11.37 23.45 -2.26
N LYS A 243 -10.43 24.25 -1.73
CA LYS A 243 -10.72 25.66 -1.42
C LYS A 243 -11.00 26.49 -2.67
N GLN A 244 -10.25 26.28 -3.75
CA GLN A 244 -10.47 26.98 -5.01
C GLN A 244 -11.72 26.48 -5.75
N TYR A 245 -12.04 25.19 -5.62
CA TYR A 245 -13.28 24.59 -6.10
C TYR A 245 -14.50 25.29 -5.50
N ALA A 246 -14.53 25.39 -4.17
CA ALA A 246 -15.60 26.10 -3.45
C ALA A 246 -15.62 27.60 -3.74
N SER A 247 -14.45 28.26 -3.81
CA SER A 247 -14.35 29.70 -4.12
C SER A 247 -14.87 30.05 -5.51
N ALA A 248 -14.82 29.11 -6.46
CA ALA A 248 -15.38 29.27 -7.79
C ALA A 248 -16.90 28.99 -7.86
N GLY A 249 -17.55 28.73 -6.72
CA GLY A 249 -18.99 28.50 -6.59
C GLY A 249 -19.46 27.12 -7.04
N LEU A 250 -18.54 26.16 -7.19
CA LEU A 250 -18.87 24.75 -7.37
C LEU A 250 -19.17 24.12 -6.01
N THR A 251 -20.20 23.28 -5.97
CA THR A 251 -20.71 22.65 -4.75
C THR A 251 -21.02 21.18 -5.04
N PRO A 252 -21.03 20.30 -4.02
CA PRO A 252 -21.32 18.88 -4.22
C PRO A 252 -22.72 18.59 -4.76
N GLU A 253 -23.68 19.50 -4.59
CA GLU A 253 -25.02 19.37 -5.17
C GLU A 253 -25.02 19.59 -6.69
N LYS A 254 -24.07 20.38 -7.21
CA LYS A 254 -23.93 20.65 -8.64
C LYS A 254 -23.03 19.64 -9.32
N VAL A 255 -21.82 19.48 -8.78
CA VAL A 255 -20.77 18.61 -9.31
C VAL A 255 -20.02 18.03 -8.11
N PRO A 256 -20.42 16.87 -7.58
CA PRO A 256 -19.67 16.25 -6.49
C PRO A 256 -18.29 15.81 -6.96
N ILE A 257 -17.38 15.78 -5.99
CA ILE A 257 -16.05 15.22 -6.13
C ILE A 257 -16.11 13.84 -5.50
N LEU A 258 -15.59 12.82 -6.18
CA LEU A 258 -15.19 11.58 -5.53
C LEU A 258 -13.66 11.49 -5.58
N ALA A 259 -13.03 11.41 -4.42
CA ALA A 259 -11.59 11.24 -4.30
C ALA A 259 -11.20 9.80 -3.94
N VAL A 260 -10.01 9.42 -4.34
CA VAL A 260 -9.36 8.16 -3.90
C VAL A 260 -8.05 8.43 -3.17
N SER A 261 -7.80 9.70 -2.80
CA SER A 261 -6.59 10.19 -2.12
C SER A 261 -6.92 11.36 -1.18
N VAL A 262 -8.12 11.34 -0.61
CA VAL A 262 -8.58 12.23 0.47
C VAL A 262 -9.26 11.34 1.52
N ALA A 263 -8.69 11.26 2.71
CA ALA A 263 -9.28 10.59 3.86
C ALA A 263 -9.47 11.58 5.02
N GLU A 264 -9.84 11.09 6.22
CA GLU A 264 -10.20 11.94 7.37
C GLU A 264 -9.10 12.95 7.71
N VAL A 265 -7.82 12.56 7.62
CA VAL A 265 -6.67 13.46 7.84
C VAL A 265 -6.65 14.60 6.81
N GLU A 266 -6.83 14.31 5.52
CA GLU A 266 -6.90 15.37 4.51
C GLU A 266 -8.14 16.24 4.70
N VAL A 267 -9.30 15.67 5.06
CA VAL A 267 -10.51 16.46 5.33
C VAL A 267 -10.27 17.44 6.47
N GLN A 268 -9.58 17.03 7.53
CA GLN A 268 -9.18 17.92 8.63
C GLN A 268 -8.24 19.04 8.15
N GLY A 269 -7.28 18.73 7.28
CA GLY A 269 -6.34 19.72 6.71
C GLY A 269 -6.99 20.69 5.71
N ILE A 270 -7.96 20.21 4.92
CA ILE A 270 -8.71 21.02 3.96
C ILE A 270 -9.68 21.96 4.72
N GLY A 271 -10.38 21.40 5.71
CA GLY A 271 -11.49 22.02 6.42
C GLY A 271 -12.83 21.37 6.03
N PRO A 272 -13.59 20.77 6.98
CA PRO A 272 -14.84 20.06 6.70
C PRO A 272 -15.87 20.86 5.87
N GLN A 273 -15.92 22.18 6.04
CA GLN A 273 -16.82 23.07 5.32
C GLN A 273 -16.60 23.09 3.79
N TYR A 274 -15.39 22.74 3.32
CA TYR A 274 -15.08 22.64 1.89
C TYR A 274 -15.29 21.22 1.35
N CYS A 275 -15.46 20.24 2.23
CA CYS A 275 -15.51 18.82 1.88
C CYS A 275 -16.89 18.19 2.08
N LYS A 276 -17.72 18.72 2.98
CA LYS A 276 -19.07 18.24 3.27
C LYS A 276 -19.84 17.96 1.97
N GLY A 277 -20.42 16.77 1.84
CA GLY A 277 -21.23 16.35 0.69
C GLY A 277 -20.44 15.79 -0.50
N HIS A 278 -19.12 15.97 -0.52
CA HIS A 278 -18.23 15.25 -1.43
C HIS A 278 -18.01 13.81 -0.93
N TYR A 279 -17.43 12.97 -1.79
CA TYR A 279 -17.28 11.55 -1.56
C TYR A 279 -15.81 11.13 -1.58
N ALA A 280 -15.51 10.02 -0.92
CA ALA A 280 -14.28 9.29 -1.14
C ALA A 280 -14.54 7.78 -1.16
N SER A 281 -13.63 7.03 -1.78
CA SER A 281 -13.67 5.57 -1.76
C SER A 281 -12.42 5.02 -1.09
N TRP A 282 -12.60 4.08 -0.17
CA TRP A 282 -11.58 3.49 0.69
C TRP A 282 -12.01 2.08 1.13
N ASN A 283 -11.16 1.36 1.85
CA ASN A 283 -11.47 0.04 2.43
C ASN A 283 -11.81 0.11 3.92
N TYR A 284 -11.45 1.23 4.55
CA TYR A 284 -11.74 1.61 5.91
C TYR A 284 -12.08 3.11 6.00
N PHE A 285 -12.90 3.42 6.99
CA PHE A 285 -13.14 4.76 7.53
C PHE A 285 -13.04 4.66 9.04
N GLU A 286 -12.67 5.73 9.75
CA GLU A 286 -12.68 5.73 11.21
C GLU A 286 -14.05 5.32 11.77
N THR A 287 -15.12 5.65 11.05
CA THR A 287 -16.51 5.31 11.39
C THR A 287 -16.91 3.87 11.06
N THR A 288 -16.00 3.03 10.57
CA THR A 288 -16.28 1.64 10.20
C THR A 288 -16.75 0.83 11.41
N GLU A 289 -17.93 0.23 11.28
CA GLU A 289 -18.54 -0.54 12.36
C GLU A 289 -18.00 -1.98 12.40
N THR A 290 -16.99 -2.21 13.25
CA THR A 290 -16.47 -3.55 13.59
C THR A 290 -16.21 -3.65 15.09
N PRO A 291 -16.14 -4.86 15.67
CA PRO A 291 -15.83 -5.04 17.09
C PRO A 291 -14.45 -4.51 17.51
N THR A 292 -13.49 -4.50 16.60
CA THR A 292 -12.08 -4.15 16.85
C THR A 292 -11.80 -2.65 16.69
N ASN A 293 -12.58 -1.96 15.85
CA ASN A 293 -12.33 -0.57 15.50
C ASN A 293 -12.39 0.42 16.69
N PRO A 294 -13.39 0.40 17.58
CA PRO A 294 -13.47 1.38 18.68
C PRO A 294 -12.22 1.40 19.57
N LYS A 295 -11.60 0.24 19.80
CA LYS A 295 -10.35 0.14 20.57
C LYS A 295 -9.19 0.79 19.82
N PHE A 296 -9.02 0.48 18.53
CA PHE A 296 -7.97 1.05 17.69
C PHE A 296 -8.04 2.58 17.66
N VAL A 297 -9.22 3.14 17.38
CA VAL A 297 -9.44 4.60 17.34
C VAL A 297 -9.15 5.25 18.69
N ALA A 298 -9.64 4.66 19.79
CA ALA A 298 -9.41 5.19 21.13
C ALA A 298 -7.91 5.17 21.51
N GLU A 299 -7.21 4.08 21.22
CA GLU A 299 -5.79 3.93 21.54
C GLU A 299 -4.89 4.84 20.67
N PHE A 300 -5.25 5.06 19.40
CA PHE A 300 -4.58 6.01 18.52
C PHE A 300 -4.74 7.45 19.03
N LYS A 301 -5.98 7.87 19.29
CA LYS A 301 -6.29 9.21 19.83
C LYS A 301 -5.66 9.45 21.21
N LYS A 302 -5.61 8.42 22.06
CA LYS A 302 -4.95 8.51 23.37
C LYS A 302 -3.45 8.78 23.25
N ARG A 303 -2.77 8.22 22.25
CA ARG A 303 -1.32 8.39 22.04
C ARG A 303 -0.95 9.68 21.33
N TYR A 304 -1.70 10.03 20.29
CA TYR A 304 -1.32 11.11 19.37
C TYR A 304 -2.19 12.36 19.51
N GLY A 305 -3.22 12.33 20.36
CA GLY A 305 -4.07 13.46 20.70
C GLY A 305 -5.53 13.24 20.30
N HIS A 306 -6.46 13.68 21.15
CA HIS A 306 -7.91 13.44 20.95
C HIS A 306 -8.51 14.11 19.72
N ALA A 307 -7.83 15.13 19.17
CA ALA A 307 -8.24 15.82 17.94
C ALA A 307 -7.71 15.14 16.66
N GLN A 308 -6.84 14.13 16.79
CA GLN A 308 -6.38 13.34 15.65
C GLN A 308 -7.51 12.40 15.20
N VAL A 309 -7.51 12.10 13.91
CA VAL A 309 -8.39 11.11 13.29
C VAL A 309 -7.56 9.93 12.78
N THR A 310 -8.22 8.81 12.54
CA THR A 310 -7.67 7.68 11.80
C THR A 310 -8.29 7.62 10.41
N ASP A 311 -7.66 6.90 9.51
CA ASP A 311 -8.15 6.67 8.15
C ASP A 311 -7.59 5.35 7.61
N ASP A 312 -7.89 5.07 6.34
CA ASP A 312 -7.54 3.83 5.68
C ASP A 312 -6.02 3.56 5.67
N PRO A 313 -5.13 4.43 5.15
CA PRO A 313 -3.69 4.18 5.21
C PRO A 313 -3.12 4.06 6.64
N ILE A 314 -3.66 4.80 7.62
CA ILE A 314 -3.26 4.67 9.04
C ILE A 314 -3.59 3.26 9.55
N GLU A 315 -4.79 2.76 9.28
CA GLU A 315 -5.25 1.43 9.65
C GLU A 315 -4.41 0.32 8.97
N HIS A 316 -4.04 0.53 7.71
CA HIS A 316 -3.16 -0.37 6.97
C HIS A 316 -1.73 -0.40 7.51
N GLY A 317 -1.19 0.76 7.92
CA GLY A 317 0.09 0.84 8.63
C GLY A 317 0.06 -0.02 9.89
N TYR A 318 -1.00 0.10 10.70
CA TYR A 318 -1.20 -0.71 11.90
C TYR A 318 -1.28 -2.21 11.60
N LEU A 319 -2.16 -2.64 10.68
CA LEU A 319 -2.35 -4.07 10.40
C LEU A 319 -1.13 -4.71 9.74
N ASN A 320 -0.31 -3.95 9.00
CA ASN A 320 0.90 -4.48 8.38
C ASN A 320 1.88 -5.03 9.41
N VAL A 321 2.06 -4.32 10.53
CA VAL A 321 2.94 -4.78 11.62
C VAL A 321 2.41 -6.07 12.24
N TYR A 322 1.09 -6.19 12.43
CA TYR A 322 0.46 -7.40 12.96
C TYR A 322 0.53 -8.58 11.99
N LEU A 323 0.26 -8.38 10.71
CA LEU A 323 0.42 -9.43 9.69
C LEU A 323 1.86 -9.90 9.60
N TRP A 324 2.84 -8.98 9.65
CA TRP A 324 4.25 -9.34 9.69
C TRP A 324 4.58 -10.19 10.93
N LYS A 325 4.13 -9.79 12.13
CA LYS A 325 4.30 -10.57 13.36
C LYS A 325 3.76 -11.99 13.19
N LEU A 326 2.50 -12.11 12.76
CA LEU A 326 1.83 -13.41 12.61
C LEU A 326 2.54 -14.30 11.60
N ALA A 327 2.97 -13.73 10.47
CA ALA A 327 3.72 -14.46 9.46
C ALA A 327 5.12 -14.86 9.95
N ALA A 328 5.82 -14.00 10.71
CA ALA A 328 7.12 -14.32 11.31
C ALA A 328 7.02 -15.44 12.36
N GLU A 329 6.00 -15.41 13.22
CA GLU A 329 5.71 -16.47 14.19
C GLU A 329 5.37 -17.79 13.50
N LYS A 330 4.53 -17.73 12.45
CA LYS A 330 4.18 -18.91 11.64
C LYS A 330 5.40 -19.51 10.94
N ALA A 331 6.28 -18.66 10.39
CA ALA A 331 7.52 -19.07 9.74
C ALA A 331 8.60 -19.52 10.73
N ARG A 332 8.42 -19.23 12.03
CA ARG A 332 9.45 -19.35 13.07
C ARG A 332 10.77 -18.69 12.65
N SER A 333 10.66 -17.53 11.99
CA SER A 333 11.80 -16.90 11.31
C SER A 333 11.52 -15.43 11.01
N PHE A 334 12.56 -14.60 11.16
CA PHE A 334 12.55 -13.21 10.68
C PHE A 334 13.14 -13.05 9.27
N GLN A 335 13.59 -14.14 8.63
CA GLN A 335 14.10 -14.08 7.26
C GLN A 335 12.97 -13.70 6.28
N PRO A 336 13.10 -12.62 5.50
CA PRO A 336 12.01 -12.04 4.73
C PRO A 336 11.31 -13.06 3.81
N MET A 337 12.07 -13.86 3.06
CA MET A 337 11.48 -14.84 2.13
C MET A 337 10.75 -15.99 2.83
N LYS A 338 11.16 -16.36 4.06
CA LYS A 338 10.42 -17.36 4.85
C LYS A 338 9.10 -16.78 5.38
N VAL A 339 9.10 -15.51 5.78
CA VAL A 339 7.88 -14.77 6.17
C VAL A 339 6.92 -14.68 4.98
N ARG A 340 7.42 -14.26 3.80
CA ARG A 340 6.64 -14.19 2.56
C ARG A 340 5.99 -15.52 2.18
N ALA A 341 6.69 -16.64 2.37
CA ALA A 341 6.19 -17.96 1.98
C ALA A 341 4.94 -18.38 2.75
N VAL A 342 4.72 -17.85 3.96
CA VAL A 342 3.58 -18.23 4.82
C VAL A 342 2.56 -17.11 5.00
N VAL A 343 2.80 -15.91 4.48
CA VAL A 343 1.94 -14.73 4.71
C VAL A 343 0.49 -14.96 4.24
N GLY A 344 0.29 -15.69 3.14
CA GLY A 344 -1.07 -16.02 2.65
C GLY A 344 -1.79 -17.10 3.47
N THR A 345 -1.17 -17.61 4.55
CA THR A 345 -1.78 -18.59 5.46
C THR A 345 -2.15 -18.00 6.82
N VAL A 346 -1.88 -16.71 7.04
CA VAL A 346 -2.25 -15.98 8.25
C VAL A 346 -3.39 -15.01 7.94
N GLY A 347 -4.16 -14.68 8.97
CA GLY A 347 -5.18 -13.64 8.91
C GLY A 347 -5.20 -12.85 10.22
N PHE A 348 -5.77 -11.65 10.17
CA PHE A 348 -5.81 -10.73 11.30
C PHE A 348 -7.20 -10.11 11.41
N ASP A 349 -7.71 -10.01 12.65
CA ASP A 349 -8.95 -9.27 12.94
C ASP A 349 -8.59 -7.78 13.07
N ALA A 350 -8.44 -7.13 11.91
CA ALA A 350 -8.06 -5.72 11.80
C ALA A 350 -9.23 -4.78 12.16
N PRO A 351 -8.99 -3.49 12.40
CA PRO A 351 -10.06 -2.50 12.55
C PRO A 351 -11.05 -2.48 11.37
N GLN A 352 -10.60 -2.72 10.14
CA GLN A 352 -11.48 -2.83 8.96
C GLN A 352 -12.31 -4.13 8.90
N GLY A 353 -12.05 -5.07 9.82
CA GLY A 353 -12.61 -6.41 9.83
C GLY A 353 -11.54 -7.48 9.59
N LYS A 354 -11.95 -8.73 9.42
CA LYS A 354 -11.01 -9.83 9.21
C LYS A 354 -10.37 -9.75 7.83
N VAL A 355 -9.04 -9.68 7.79
CA VAL A 355 -8.25 -9.57 6.56
C VAL A 355 -7.29 -10.76 6.40
N HIS A 356 -6.94 -11.06 5.14
CA HIS A 356 -5.91 -12.04 4.78
C HIS A 356 -5.29 -11.70 3.44
N VAL A 357 -4.02 -12.10 3.25
CA VAL A 357 -3.26 -11.87 2.02
C VAL A 357 -3.56 -13.00 1.03
N ASP A 358 -3.81 -12.66 -0.22
CA ASP A 358 -3.93 -13.62 -1.32
C ASP A 358 -2.55 -14.26 -1.58
N PRO A 359 -2.41 -15.59 -1.41
CA PRO A 359 -1.13 -16.28 -1.60
C PRO A 359 -0.63 -16.24 -3.05
N ALA A 360 -1.50 -16.04 -4.03
CA ALA A 360 -1.15 -16.03 -5.45
C ALA A 360 -0.55 -14.69 -5.89
N ASN A 361 -0.89 -13.57 -5.25
CA ASN A 361 -0.45 -12.25 -5.72
C ASN A 361 0.04 -11.28 -4.64
N GLN A 362 0.05 -11.69 -3.36
CA GLN A 362 0.53 -10.89 -2.22
C GLN A 362 -0.27 -9.60 -1.95
N ASN A 363 -1.50 -9.50 -2.46
CA ASN A 363 -2.42 -8.40 -2.17
C ASN A 363 -3.47 -8.81 -1.12
N LEU A 364 -4.07 -7.86 -0.41
CA LEU A 364 -5.06 -8.13 0.65
C LEU A 364 -6.47 -8.33 0.10
N TYR A 365 -7.27 -9.21 0.73
CA TYR A 365 -8.72 -9.27 0.55
C TYR A 365 -9.42 -8.23 1.42
N GLN A 366 -10.24 -7.37 0.83
CA GLN A 366 -10.76 -6.18 1.51
C GLN A 366 -12.15 -5.77 1.04
N VAL A 367 -12.94 -5.18 1.93
CA VAL A 367 -14.25 -4.62 1.58
C VAL A 367 -14.03 -3.28 0.88
N ALA A 368 -14.64 -3.06 -0.28
CA ALA A 368 -14.64 -1.76 -0.95
C ALA A 368 -15.75 -0.89 -0.36
N ARG A 369 -15.50 0.40 -0.10
CA ARG A 369 -16.47 1.34 0.45
C ARG A 369 -16.49 2.65 -0.32
N VAL A 370 -17.64 3.31 -0.28
CA VAL A 370 -17.80 4.73 -0.66
C VAL A 370 -18.43 5.45 0.51
N GLY A 371 -17.81 6.54 0.93
CA GLY A 371 -18.24 7.38 2.03
C GLY A 371 -18.57 8.79 1.54
N GLU A 372 -19.58 9.39 2.14
CA GLU A 372 -19.91 10.82 2.00
C GLU A 372 -19.35 11.59 3.19
N ILE A 373 -18.69 12.70 2.94
CA ILE A 373 -18.10 13.53 3.99
C ILE A 373 -19.21 14.32 4.69
N THR A 374 -19.27 14.21 6.01
CA THR A 374 -20.27 14.89 6.86
C THR A 374 -19.78 16.25 7.34
N ASP A 375 -20.66 17.03 7.98
CA ASP A 375 -20.32 18.31 8.62
C ASP A 375 -19.19 18.21 9.66
N SER A 376 -19.06 17.04 10.28
CA SER A 376 -18.03 16.76 11.28
C SER A 376 -16.65 16.51 10.67
N GLY A 377 -16.55 16.37 9.33
CA GLY A 377 -15.35 15.92 8.65
C GLY A 377 -15.18 14.40 8.59
N MET A 378 -16.05 13.64 9.25
CA MET A 378 -16.06 12.17 9.21
C MET A 378 -16.83 11.65 7.99
N PHE A 379 -16.57 10.41 7.61
CA PHE A 379 -17.30 9.73 6.53
C PHE A 379 -18.53 8.99 7.03
N ARG A 380 -19.66 9.18 6.36
CA ARG A 380 -20.82 8.31 6.41
C ARG A 380 -20.74 7.31 5.26
N GLU A 381 -20.68 6.02 5.56
CA GLU A 381 -20.75 4.98 4.54
C GLU A 381 -22.08 5.07 3.78
N VAL A 382 -22.00 5.24 2.44
CA VAL A 382 -23.17 5.26 1.54
C VAL A 382 -23.23 4.03 0.65
N TRP A 383 -22.14 3.27 0.56
CA TRP A 383 -22.07 1.99 -0.12
C TRP A 383 -20.88 1.17 0.36
N LYS A 384 -21.04 -0.15 0.36
CA LYS A 384 -19.94 -1.11 0.47
C LYS A 384 -20.19 -2.35 -0.38
N SER A 385 -19.14 -3.11 -0.69
CA SER A 385 -19.28 -4.43 -1.31
C SER A 385 -19.91 -5.44 -0.33
N ASP A 386 -20.57 -6.46 -0.89
CA ASP A 386 -21.25 -7.52 -0.10
C ASP A 386 -20.31 -8.30 0.84
N GLY A 387 -19.01 -8.26 0.55
CA GLY A 387 -17.95 -8.82 1.38
C GLY A 387 -16.58 -8.43 0.84
N PRO A 388 -15.50 -9.06 1.35
CA PRO A 388 -14.15 -8.83 0.87
C PRO A 388 -14.00 -9.16 -0.62
N VAL A 389 -13.54 -8.19 -1.39
CA VAL A 389 -13.25 -8.31 -2.81
C VAL A 389 -11.87 -8.94 -2.98
N LYS A 390 -11.78 -9.98 -3.82
CA LYS A 390 -10.50 -10.60 -4.20
C LYS A 390 -9.63 -9.57 -4.94
N PRO A 391 -8.36 -9.37 -4.56
CA PRO A 391 -7.50 -8.41 -5.23
C PRO A 391 -7.17 -8.84 -6.66
N GLN A 392 -7.30 -7.92 -7.61
CA GLN A 392 -6.93 -8.09 -9.01
C GLN A 392 -5.96 -6.97 -9.40
N PRO A 393 -4.64 -7.18 -9.22
CA PRO A 393 -3.67 -6.12 -9.44
C PRO A 393 -3.59 -5.68 -10.91
N TYR A 394 -4.05 -6.48 -11.87
CA TYR A 394 -4.09 -6.09 -13.28
C TYR A 394 -5.53 -5.86 -13.71
N SER A 395 -5.90 -4.59 -13.94
CA SER A 395 -7.25 -4.23 -14.35
C SER A 395 -7.55 -4.71 -15.78
N PRO A 396 -8.72 -5.35 -16.03
CA PRO A 396 -9.11 -5.82 -17.36
C PRO A 396 -9.35 -4.69 -18.36
N TYR A 397 -9.53 -3.46 -17.89
CA TYR A 397 -9.76 -2.30 -18.76
C TYR A 397 -8.53 -1.85 -19.55
N ILE A 398 -7.33 -2.19 -19.06
CA ILE A 398 -6.06 -1.77 -19.70
C ILE A 398 -5.03 -2.89 -19.83
N SER A 399 -5.31 -4.10 -19.35
CA SER A 399 -4.35 -5.21 -19.36
C SER A 399 -5.02 -6.58 -19.52
N ASN A 400 -4.39 -7.48 -20.26
CA ASN A 400 -4.75 -8.91 -20.32
C ASN A 400 -3.87 -9.79 -19.42
N MET A 401 -3.10 -9.18 -18.53
CA MET A 401 -2.21 -9.88 -17.60
C MET A 401 -2.89 -10.16 -16.26
N MET A 402 -2.30 -11.07 -15.48
CA MET A 402 -2.59 -11.31 -14.06
C MET A 402 -1.29 -11.66 -13.31
N CYS A 403 -1.30 -11.48 -11.99
CA CYS A 403 -0.22 -11.94 -11.11
C CYS A 403 -0.66 -13.24 -10.44
N ASP A 404 0.08 -14.32 -10.66
CA ASP A 404 -0.13 -15.63 -10.06
C ASP A 404 1.21 -16.34 -9.84
N TRP A 405 1.67 -16.35 -8.59
CA TRP A 405 2.92 -16.99 -8.18
C TRP A 405 2.89 -18.52 -8.32
N ALA A 406 1.71 -19.16 -8.34
CA ALA A 406 1.62 -20.58 -8.65
C ALA A 406 1.90 -20.86 -10.14
N ARG A 407 1.74 -19.85 -11.00
CA ARG A 407 1.99 -19.91 -12.46
C ARG A 407 3.27 -19.21 -12.91
N GLY A 408 4.18 -18.88 -11.99
CA GLY A 408 5.46 -18.23 -12.31
C GLY A 408 5.44 -16.70 -12.25
N GLY A 409 4.40 -16.10 -11.65
CA GLY A 409 4.30 -14.66 -11.43
C GLY A 409 3.42 -13.98 -12.47
N LEU A 410 4.01 -13.14 -13.33
CA LEU A 410 3.26 -12.37 -14.30
C LEU A 410 2.87 -13.22 -15.52
N VAL A 411 1.57 -13.51 -15.68
CA VAL A 411 1.05 -14.38 -16.75
C VAL A 411 -0.14 -13.74 -17.49
N LYS A 412 -0.44 -14.22 -18.70
CA LYS A 412 -1.67 -13.83 -19.41
C LYS A 412 -2.88 -14.52 -18.78
N ARG A 413 -4.02 -13.82 -18.80
CA ARG A 413 -5.28 -14.32 -18.25
C ARG A 413 -5.72 -15.63 -18.90
#